data_AF-A0A949LRR2-F1
#
_entry.id   AF-A0A949LRR2-F1
#
_cell.length_a   1.000
_cell.length_b   1.000
_cell.length_c   1.000
_cell.angle_alpha   90.00
_cell.angle_beta   90.00
_cell.angle_gamma   90.00
#
_symmetry.space_group_name_H-M   'P 1'
#
loop_
_entity.id
_entity.type
_entity.pdbx_description
1 polymer ?
#
loop_
_entity_poly.entity_id
_entity_poly.type
_entity_poly.pdbx_seq_one_letter_code
_entity_poly.pdbx_strand_id
1 'polypeptide(L)'
;MLIPISMRKGRTKAAGSPRSRKWDIGRQYLAAGLALAILGGQIALAAKTYPKPPQLLFGDLYAAVEDAQIFPDGKEFADAVPKESPTNILAAYRISHPETQAALRRFVLENFMLPQSAAEKSVPAGLPLAQHIDALWDVLTRQPASPPPYSSLLPLPYPYVVPGGRFREMYYWDSYFTMLGLVQSGRSDLVTDMVRDFA
;
A
#
# COMPACT_ATOMS: atom_id res chain seq x y z
N MET A 1 75.48 71.68 37.22
CA MET A 1 74.90 72.66 36.27
C MET A 1 73.45 72.22 36.01
N LEU A 2 72.35 72.92 36.38
CA LEU A 2 71.99 74.35 36.29
C LEU A 2 71.75 74.78 34.81
N ILE A 3 70.69 75.50 34.39
CA ILE A 3 69.47 76.10 35.03
C ILE A 3 68.54 76.66 33.90
N PRO A 4 67.21 76.96 34.06
CA PRO A 4 66.05 76.28 34.68
C PRO A 4 64.85 76.09 33.66
N ILE A 5 63.57 75.88 34.08
CA ILE A 5 62.34 76.68 33.71
C ILE A 5 60.98 75.99 34.08
N SER A 6 60.06 76.83 34.56
CA SER A 6 58.65 76.64 35.02
C SER A 6 57.66 76.19 33.89
N MET A 7 56.40 75.74 34.08
CA MET A 7 55.34 76.10 35.05
C MET A 7 54.31 74.99 35.37
N ARG A 8 53.65 75.15 36.53
CA ARG A 8 52.37 74.55 36.99
C ARG A 8 51.18 75.17 36.19
N LYS A 9 49.93 74.68 36.15
CA LYS A 9 49.02 74.20 37.23
C LYS A 9 47.67 73.76 36.61
N GLY A 10 46.93 72.81 37.23
CA GLY A 10 45.50 72.59 36.90
C GLY A 10 44.87 71.33 37.51
N ARG A 11 44.14 71.47 38.64
CA ARG A 11 43.16 70.47 39.17
C ARG A 11 41.76 70.90 38.69
N THR A 12 40.69 70.10 38.63
CA THR A 12 40.03 69.36 39.74
C THR A 12 39.02 68.28 39.25
N LYS A 13 38.59 67.39 40.15
CA LYS A 13 37.55 66.34 39.94
C LYS A 13 36.12 66.91 39.87
N ALA A 14 35.22 66.20 39.19
CA ALA A 14 33.80 66.04 39.55
C ALA A 14 33.22 64.75 38.94
N ALA A 15 32.13 64.20 39.50
CA ALA A 15 31.53 62.92 39.09
C ALA A 15 30.22 63.10 38.27
N GLY A 16 29.85 62.08 37.49
CA GLY A 16 28.60 62.01 36.73
C GLY A 16 28.27 60.58 36.30
N SER A 17 26.99 60.21 36.30
CA SER A 17 26.50 58.82 36.20
C SER A 17 26.32 58.30 34.75
N PRO A 18 26.26 56.98 34.52
CA PRO A 18 26.16 56.41 33.18
C PRO A 18 24.72 56.46 32.61
N ARG A 19 24.56 56.88 31.35
CA ARG A 19 23.30 56.76 30.60
C ARG A 19 23.49 56.20 29.17
N SER A 20 23.14 54.91 29.08
CA SER A 20 22.54 54.20 27.94
C SER A 20 22.50 54.82 26.52
N ARG A 21 23.09 54.07 25.59
CA ARG A 21 22.49 53.55 24.33
C ARG A 21 23.41 52.41 23.88
N LYS A 22 23.00 51.12 23.91
CA LYS A 22 22.02 50.42 23.07
C LYS A 22 22.26 50.68 21.58
N TRP A 23 22.22 49.59 20.78
CA TRP A 23 22.55 49.47 19.35
C TRP A 23 24.04 49.33 19.01
N ASP A 24 24.63 48.14 19.22
CA ASP A 24 25.69 47.58 18.32
C ASP A 24 26.07 46.10 18.59
N ILE A 25 25.07 45.23 18.81
CA ILE A 25 25.28 43.76 18.93
C ILE A 25 24.38 42.95 17.96
N GLY A 26 23.38 43.60 17.34
CA GLY A 26 22.32 42.93 16.57
C GLY A 26 22.67 42.51 15.14
N ARG A 27 23.95 42.51 14.72
CA ARG A 27 24.33 42.24 13.31
C ARG A 27 25.27 41.06 13.05
N GLN A 28 25.89 40.47 14.08
CA GLN A 28 26.86 39.37 13.89
C GLN A 28 26.32 37.97 14.23
N TYR A 29 25.18 37.86 14.93
CA TYR A 29 24.58 36.55 15.26
C TYR A 29 23.44 36.10 14.33
N LEU A 30 22.96 36.96 13.43
CA LEU A 30 21.91 36.60 12.45
C LEU A 30 22.42 35.72 11.29
N ALA A 31 23.72 35.73 10.99
CA ALA A 31 24.30 34.93 9.91
C ALA A 31 24.51 33.45 10.29
N ALA A 32 24.75 33.14 11.58
CA ALA A 32 24.97 31.77 12.05
C ALA A 32 23.65 31.00 12.29
N GLY A 33 22.55 31.70 12.59
CA GLY A 33 21.24 31.07 12.82
C GLY A 33 20.51 30.61 11.56
N LEU A 34 20.79 31.21 10.39
CA LEU A 34 20.09 30.85 9.14
C LEU A 34 20.68 29.62 8.43
N ALA A 35 21.95 29.29 8.66
CA ALA A 35 22.61 28.16 8.00
C ALA A 35 22.21 26.79 8.56
N LEU A 36 21.66 26.73 9.79
CA LEU A 36 21.19 25.48 10.41
C LEU A 36 19.69 25.20 10.19
N ALA A 37 18.95 26.14 9.58
CA ALA A 37 17.51 26.01 9.32
C ALA A 37 17.16 25.49 7.92
N ILE A 38 18.17 25.20 7.08
CA ILE A 38 17.99 24.66 5.70
C ILE A 38 18.42 23.18 5.61
N LEU A 39 18.51 22.48 6.75
CA LEU A 39 18.18 21.05 6.82
C LEU A 39 16.70 20.88 7.19
N GLY A 40 15.83 21.59 6.47
CA GLY A 40 14.40 21.31 6.46
C GLY A 40 14.21 19.94 5.83
N GLY A 41 14.13 18.91 6.68
CA GLY A 41 14.05 17.53 6.25
C GLY A 41 12.85 17.31 5.33
N GLN A 42 13.11 17.13 4.04
CA GLN A 42 12.12 16.58 3.12
C GLN A 42 11.92 15.11 3.47
N ILE A 43 11.03 14.86 4.44
CA ILE A 43 10.36 13.57 4.56
C ILE A 43 9.52 13.44 3.29
N ALA A 44 10.12 12.86 2.26
CA ALA A 44 9.38 12.39 1.10
C ALA A 44 8.40 11.35 1.63
N LEU A 45 7.12 11.72 1.71
CA LEU A 45 6.03 10.75 1.81
C LEU A 45 6.13 9.87 0.57
N ALA A 46 6.73 8.69 0.74
CA ALA A 46 6.77 7.67 -0.30
C ALA A 46 5.31 7.34 -0.64
N ALA A 47 4.86 7.76 -1.82
CA ALA A 47 3.51 7.47 -2.27
C ALA A 47 3.33 5.96 -2.27
N LYS A 48 2.29 5.46 -1.59
CA LYS A 48 2.01 4.02 -1.50
C LYS A 48 1.70 3.51 -2.91
N THR A 49 2.67 2.87 -3.55
CA THR A 49 2.54 2.36 -4.91
C THR A 49 1.70 1.09 -4.89
N TYR A 50 0.44 1.19 -5.32
CA TYR A 50 -0.42 0.04 -5.50
C TYR A 50 -0.04 -0.74 -6.77
N PRO A 51 -0.23 -2.06 -6.80
CA PRO A 51 -0.12 -2.84 -8.04
C PRO A 51 -1.04 -2.27 -9.12
N LYS A 52 -0.57 -2.26 -10.37
CA LYS A 52 -1.44 -1.91 -11.51
C LYS A 52 -2.50 -2.99 -11.67
N PRO A 53 -3.79 -2.64 -11.87
CA PRO A 53 -4.83 -3.62 -12.11
C PRO A 53 -4.64 -4.28 -13.49
N PRO A 54 -5.21 -5.48 -13.73
CA PRO A 54 -5.06 -6.22 -14.98
C PRO A 54 -5.35 -5.40 -16.25
N GLN A 55 -6.35 -4.51 -16.22
CA GLN A 55 -6.67 -3.65 -17.37
C GLN A 55 -5.49 -2.77 -17.80
N LEU A 56 -4.72 -2.25 -16.84
CA LEU A 56 -3.54 -1.41 -17.09
C LEU A 56 -2.25 -2.21 -17.31
N LEU A 57 -2.24 -3.50 -16.95
CA LEU A 57 -1.13 -4.40 -17.23
C LEU A 57 -1.21 -4.99 -18.65
N PHE A 58 -2.41 -5.27 -19.15
CA PHE A 58 -2.64 -6.01 -20.40
C PHE A 58 -3.39 -5.22 -21.48
N GLY A 59 -3.97 -4.04 -21.20
CA GLY A 59 -4.47 -3.10 -22.21
C GLY A 59 -5.38 -3.75 -23.26
N ASP A 60 -5.01 -3.65 -24.53
CA ASP A 60 -5.77 -4.18 -25.67
C ASP A 60 -6.05 -5.69 -25.58
N LEU A 61 -5.12 -6.48 -25.01
CA LEU A 61 -5.35 -7.91 -24.75
C LEU A 61 -6.46 -8.11 -23.71
N TYR A 62 -6.52 -7.25 -22.69
CA TYR A 62 -7.58 -7.32 -21.68
C TYR A 62 -8.93 -6.96 -22.28
N ALA A 63 -9.02 -5.86 -23.02
CA ALA A 63 -10.23 -5.46 -23.72
C ALA A 63 -10.72 -6.57 -24.67
N ALA A 64 -9.83 -7.11 -25.51
CA ALA A 64 -10.17 -8.17 -26.45
C ALA A 64 -10.71 -9.45 -25.77
N VAL A 65 -10.20 -9.82 -24.58
CA VAL A 65 -10.65 -11.01 -23.85
C VAL A 65 -12.03 -10.82 -23.23
N GLU A 66 -12.29 -9.67 -22.62
CA GLU A 66 -13.58 -9.34 -22.00
C GLU A 66 -14.67 -9.08 -23.05
N ASP A 67 -14.38 -8.26 -24.07
CA ASP A 67 -15.34 -7.92 -25.15
C ASP A 67 -15.75 -9.16 -25.95
N ALA A 68 -14.83 -10.10 -26.15
CA ALA A 68 -15.11 -11.35 -26.84
C ALA A 68 -15.81 -12.40 -25.95
N GLN A 69 -15.98 -12.14 -24.65
CA GLN A 69 -16.64 -13.01 -23.67
C GLN A 69 -16.21 -14.49 -23.74
N ILE A 70 -14.90 -14.74 -23.91
CA ILE A 70 -14.37 -16.10 -24.12
C ILE A 70 -14.40 -16.96 -22.86
N PHE A 71 -14.74 -16.38 -21.71
CA PHE A 71 -15.00 -17.02 -20.41
C PHE A 71 -16.44 -16.68 -19.97
N PRO A 72 -17.16 -17.61 -19.30
CA PRO A 72 -18.52 -17.37 -18.84
C PRO A 72 -18.61 -16.32 -17.72
N ASP A 73 -17.50 -16.07 -17.01
CA ASP A 73 -17.36 -15.02 -16.00
C ASP A 73 -16.09 -14.20 -16.29
N GLY A 74 -16.23 -12.89 -16.54
CA GLY A 74 -15.10 -11.98 -16.76
C GLY A 74 -14.10 -11.92 -15.58
N LYS A 75 -14.56 -12.24 -14.36
CA LYS A 75 -13.65 -12.37 -13.21
C LYS A 75 -12.62 -13.49 -13.40
N GLU A 76 -12.88 -14.51 -14.25
CA GLU A 76 -11.87 -15.54 -14.57
C GLU A 76 -10.59 -14.93 -15.15
N PHE A 77 -10.69 -13.91 -16.02
CA PHE A 77 -9.51 -13.26 -16.58
C PHE A 77 -8.96 -12.14 -15.69
N ALA A 78 -9.81 -11.40 -14.99
CA ALA A 78 -9.38 -10.44 -13.97
C ALA A 78 -8.56 -11.10 -12.83
N ASP A 79 -8.85 -12.35 -12.51
CA ASP A 79 -8.18 -13.17 -11.50
C ASP A 79 -7.00 -14.00 -12.06
N ALA A 80 -6.79 -14.00 -13.38
CA ALA A 80 -5.80 -14.86 -14.03
C ALA A 80 -4.37 -14.40 -13.71
N VAL A 81 -3.53 -15.33 -13.29
CA VAL A 81 -2.12 -15.06 -12.99
C VAL A 81 -1.29 -15.26 -14.26
N PRO A 82 -0.57 -14.25 -14.76
CA PRO A 82 0.28 -14.43 -15.92
C PRO A 82 1.45 -15.37 -15.60
N LYS A 83 1.82 -16.22 -16.56
CA LYS A 83 2.98 -17.13 -16.43
C LYS A 83 4.32 -16.43 -16.70
N GLU A 84 4.27 -15.24 -17.29
CA GLU A 84 5.39 -14.47 -17.80
C GLU A 84 5.20 -12.97 -17.53
N SER A 85 6.21 -12.14 -17.79
CA SER A 85 6.04 -10.69 -17.63
C SER A 85 4.96 -10.13 -18.58
N PRO A 86 4.16 -9.12 -18.18
CA PRO A 86 3.16 -8.50 -19.06
C PRO A 86 3.76 -7.98 -20.37
N THR A 87 5.00 -7.47 -20.34
CA THR A 87 5.74 -7.05 -21.54
C THR A 87 5.94 -8.20 -22.54
N ASN A 88 6.35 -9.39 -22.05
CA ASN A 88 6.57 -10.57 -22.89
C ASN A 88 5.25 -11.08 -23.47
N ILE A 89 4.21 -11.17 -22.65
CA ILE A 89 2.88 -11.63 -23.08
C ILE A 89 2.29 -10.67 -24.13
N LEU A 90 2.40 -9.35 -23.94
CA LEU A 90 1.94 -8.37 -24.92
C LEU A 90 2.75 -8.39 -26.23
N ALA A 91 4.05 -8.68 -26.17
CA ALA A 91 4.85 -8.91 -27.37
C ALA A 91 4.39 -10.17 -28.12
N ALA A 92 4.15 -11.29 -27.41
CA ALA A 92 3.64 -12.53 -27.99
C ALA A 92 2.21 -12.36 -28.59
N TYR A 93 1.35 -11.58 -27.94
CA TYR A 93 0.01 -11.24 -28.44
C TYR A 93 0.10 -10.48 -29.77
N ARG A 94 0.97 -9.46 -29.85
CA ARG A 94 1.25 -8.68 -31.08
C ARG A 94 2.03 -9.44 -32.16
N ILE A 95 2.53 -10.64 -31.89
CA ILE A 95 3.13 -11.51 -32.91
C ILE A 95 2.08 -12.51 -33.40
N SER A 96 1.31 -13.11 -32.48
CA SER A 96 0.33 -14.15 -32.79
C SER A 96 -0.99 -13.63 -33.36
N HIS A 97 -1.39 -12.39 -33.07
CA HIS A 97 -2.64 -11.74 -33.51
C HIS A 97 -3.85 -12.71 -33.59
N PRO A 98 -4.34 -13.24 -32.45
CA PRO A 98 -5.41 -14.23 -32.45
C PRO A 98 -6.78 -13.61 -32.80
N GLU A 99 -7.16 -13.63 -34.08
CA GLU A 99 -8.38 -12.99 -34.62
C GLU A 99 -9.71 -13.70 -34.28
N THR A 100 -9.67 -14.91 -33.71
CA THR A 100 -10.87 -15.69 -33.38
C THR A 100 -10.98 -15.96 -31.88
N GLN A 101 -12.20 -16.05 -31.35
CA GLN A 101 -12.44 -16.41 -29.93
C GLN A 101 -11.69 -17.69 -29.51
N ALA A 102 -11.65 -18.70 -30.38
CA ALA A 102 -10.93 -19.95 -30.12
C ALA A 102 -9.40 -19.75 -30.06
N ALA A 103 -8.84 -18.96 -30.96
CA ALA A 103 -7.41 -18.61 -30.94
C ALA A 103 -7.06 -17.75 -29.72
N LEU A 104 -7.92 -16.79 -29.35
CA LEU A 104 -7.72 -15.92 -28.20
C LEU A 104 -7.82 -16.70 -26.88
N ARG A 105 -8.80 -17.60 -26.76
CA ARG A 105 -8.93 -18.50 -25.59
C ARG A 105 -7.72 -19.41 -25.45
N ARG A 106 -7.20 -19.97 -26.56
CA ARG A 106 -5.95 -20.74 -26.55
C ARG A 106 -4.78 -19.88 -26.09
N PHE A 107 -4.61 -18.67 -26.64
CA PHE A 107 -3.56 -17.74 -26.25
C PHE A 107 -3.60 -17.42 -24.74
N VAL A 108 -4.79 -17.18 -24.18
CA VAL A 108 -4.93 -16.96 -22.72
C VAL A 108 -4.54 -18.20 -21.93
N LEU A 109 -5.04 -19.40 -22.28
CA LEU A 109 -4.71 -20.65 -21.58
C LEU A 109 -3.22 -21.00 -21.66
N GLU A 110 -2.54 -20.63 -22.75
CA GLU A 110 -1.09 -20.78 -22.92
C GLU A 110 -0.30 -19.81 -22.03
N ASN A 111 -0.71 -18.54 -21.92
CA ASN A 111 0.06 -17.48 -21.25
C ASN A 111 -0.35 -17.20 -19.79
N PHE A 112 -1.52 -17.65 -19.34
CA PHE A 112 -2.07 -17.37 -18.01
C PHE A 112 -2.50 -18.65 -17.29
N MET A 113 -2.41 -18.62 -15.96
CA MET A 113 -3.03 -19.59 -15.07
C MET A 113 -4.37 -19.01 -14.63
N LEU A 114 -5.46 -19.57 -15.13
CA LEU A 114 -6.80 -19.21 -14.69
C LEU A 114 -6.99 -19.56 -13.20
N PRO A 115 -7.86 -18.85 -12.48
CA PRO A 115 -8.23 -19.22 -11.13
C PRO A 115 -8.79 -20.65 -11.11
N GLN A 116 -8.13 -21.54 -10.38
CA GLN A 116 -8.77 -22.80 -10.02
C GLN A 116 -9.98 -22.48 -9.14
N SER A 117 -11.12 -23.12 -9.42
CA SER A 117 -12.13 -23.27 -8.37
C SER A 117 -11.43 -23.95 -7.19
N ALA A 118 -11.49 -23.33 -6.02
CA ALA A 118 -10.80 -23.84 -4.85
C ALA A 118 -11.34 -25.24 -4.57
N ALA A 119 -10.52 -26.27 -4.79
CA ALA A 119 -10.94 -27.67 -4.71
C ALA A 119 -11.71 -27.88 -3.41
N GLU A 120 -13.02 -28.07 -3.54
CA GLU A 120 -13.93 -27.74 -2.46
C GLU A 120 -13.65 -28.67 -1.27
N LYS A 121 -13.13 -28.08 -0.18
CA LYS A 121 -13.28 -28.67 1.14
C LYS A 121 -14.79 -28.67 1.43
N SER A 122 -15.48 -29.71 1.00
CA SER A 122 -16.92 -29.80 1.16
C SER A 122 -17.26 -30.09 2.62
N VAL A 123 -18.19 -29.32 3.18
CA VAL A 123 -18.78 -29.67 4.49
C VAL A 123 -19.66 -30.91 4.31
N PRO A 124 -19.65 -31.89 5.23
CA PRO A 124 -20.52 -33.05 5.17
C PRO A 124 -22.00 -32.69 5.01
N ALA A 125 -22.70 -33.42 4.14
CA ALA A 125 -24.14 -33.27 3.95
C ALA A 125 -24.92 -33.76 5.19
N GLY A 126 -26.08 -33.17 5.44
CA GLY A 126 -26.99 -33.59 6.52
C GLY A 126 -26.66 -33.05 7.92
N LEU A 127 -25.65 -32.18 8.07
CA LEU A 127 -25.41 -31.48 9.34
C LEU A 127 -26.57 -30.52 9.67
N PRO A 128 -26.92 -30.33 10.96
CA PRO A 128 -27.77 -29.23 11.41
C PRO A 128 -27.22 -27.88 10.96
N LEU A 129 -28.10 -26.93 10.63
CA LEU A 129 -27.74 -25.63 10.03
C LEU A 129 -26.58 -24.91 10.75
N ALA A 130 -26.61 -24.84 12.08
CA ALA A 130 -25.54 -24.20 12.85
C ALA A 130 -24.18 -24.91 12.68
N GLN A 131 -24.15 -26.25 12.77
CA GLN A 131 -22.93 -27.04 12.59
C GLN A 131 -22.41 -26.97 11.15
N HIS A 132 -23.30 -26.84 10.17
CA HIS A 132 -22.92 -26.62 8.77
C HIS A 132 -22.24 -25.25 8.60
N ILE A 133 -22.78 -24.19 9.21
CA ILE A 133 -22.19 -22.84 9.21
C ILE A 133 -20.83 -22.85 9.93
N ASP A 134 -20.74 -23.45 11.11
CA ASP A 134 -19.49 -23.53 11.88
C ASP A 134 -18.38 -24.24 11.09
N ALA A 135 -18.72 -25.32 10.38
CA ALA A 135 -17.80 -26.05 9.51
C ALA A 135 -17.41 -25.26 8.24
N LEU A 136 -18.29 -24.39 7.72
CA LEU A 136 -17.97 -23.54 6.57
C LEU A 136 -16.90 -22.50 6.87
N TRP A 137 -16.71 -22.06 8.12
CA TRP A 137 -15.67 -21.09 8.45
C TRP A 137 -14.26 -21.55 8.06
N ASP A 138 -13.94 -22.83 8.26
CA ASP A 138 -12.63 -23.38 7.87
C ASP A 138 -12.48 -23.64 6.36
N VAL A 139 -13.60 -23.71 5.64
CA VAL A 139 -13.68 -23.81 4.17
C VAL A 139 -13.53 -22.44 3.51
N LEU A 140 -14.13 -21.42 4.12
CA LEU A 140 -14.16 -20.03 3.64
C LEU A 140 -12.95 -19.21 4.12
N THR A 141 -12.21 -19.67 5.13
CA THR A 141 -10.94 -19.04 5.53
C THR A 141 -9.89 -19.19 4.43
N ARG A 142 -9.17 -18.11 4.16
CA ARG A 142 -7.94 -18.06 3.35
C ARG A 142 -6.78 -17.74 4.27
N GLN A 143 -5.63 -18.33 3.99
CA GLN A 143 -4.40 -18.12 4.74
C GLN A 143 -3.58 -17.00 4.09
N PRO A 144 -2.72 -16.29 4.85
CA PRO A 144 -1.76 -15.35 4.30
C PRO A 144 -0.97 -15.98 3.14
N ALA A 145 -0.94 -15.28 2.02
CA ALA A 145 -0.28 -15.74 0.81
C ALA A 145 0.63 -14.65 0.27
N SER A 146 1.78 -15.05 -0.28
CA SER A 146 2.56 -14.21 -1.19
C SER A 146 2.09 -14.52 -2.62
N PRO A 147 1.17 -13.73 -3.20
CA PRO A 147 0.70 -13.99 -4.55
C PRO A 147 1.86 -13.88 -5.57
N PRO A 148 1.82 -14.63 -6.69
CA PRO A 148 2.85 -14.52 -7.72
C PRO A 148 2.94 -13.11 -8.32
N PRO A 149 4.08 -12.75 -8.93
CA PRO A 149 4.23 -11.47 -9.62
C PRO A 149 3.08 -11.19 -10.59
N TYR A 150 2.59 -9.94 -10.58
CA TYR A 150 1.50 -9.46 -11.44
C TYR A 150 0.12 -10.13 -11.22
N SER A 151 -0.06 -10.93 -10.17
CA SER A 151 -1.40 -11.33 -9.71
C SER A 151 -2.22 -10.11 -9.29
N SER A 152 -3.54 -10.15 -9.52
CA SER A 152 -4.50 -9.17 -9.03
C SER A 152 -4.84 -9.31 -7.54
N LEU A 153 -4.53 -10.46 -6.92
CA LEU A 153 -4.71 -10.66 -5.48
C LEU A 153 -3.74 -9.78 -4.71
N LEU A 154 -4.27 -8.96 -3.79
CA LEU A 154 -3.45 -8.20 -2.84
C LEU A 154 -3.10 -9.08 -1.64
N PRO A 155 -1.83 -9.12 -1.18
CA PRO A 155 -1.46 -9.88 0.01
C PRO A 155 -2.05 -9.24 1.28
N LEU A 156 -2.55 -10.10 2.16
CA LEU A 156 -2.99 -9.73 3.52
C LEU A 156 -2.13 -10.49 4.54
N PRO A 157 -1.70 -9.85 5.64
CA PRO A 157 -0.81 -10.46 6.64
C PRO A 157 -1.47 -11.52 7.53
N TYR A 158 -2.80 -11.52 7.69
CA TYR A 158 -3.51 -12.46 8.57
C TYR A 158 -4.52 -13.37 7.82
N PRO A 159 -5.03 -14.44 8.47
CA PRO A 159 -6.10 -15.25 7.90
C PRO A 159 -7.43 -14.47 7.85
N TYR A 160 -8.14 -14.58 6.73
CA TYR A 160 -9.40 -13.88 6.50
C TYR A 160 -10.47 -14.80 5.91
N VAL A 161 -11.74 -14.53 6.19
CA VAL A 161 -12.88 -15.28 5.62
C VAL A 161 -13.38 -14.58 4.36
N VAL A 162 -13.70 -15.36 3.32
CA VAL A 162 -14.26 -14.86 2.05
C VAL A 162 -15.73 -15.26 1.88
N PRO A 163 -16.54 -14.54 1.08
CA PRO A 163 -17.95 -14.90 0.88
C PRO A 163 -18.16 -16.28 0.23
N GLY A 164 -17.21 -16.74 -0.59
CA GLY A 164 -17.23 -18.05 -1.24
C GLY A 164 -17.52 -18.01 -2.74
N GLY A 165 -17.43 -19.18 -3.39
CA GLY A 165 -17.56 -19.32 -4.84
C GLY A 165 -16.53 -18.47 -5.60
N ARG A 166 -17.01 -17.61 -6.51
CA ARG A 166 -16.17 -16.66 -7.29
C ARG A 166 -15.52 -15.56 -6.46
N PHE A 167 -15.97 -15.33 -5.22
CA PHE A 167 -15.44 -14.32 -4.32
C PHE A 167 -14.34 -14.96 -3.46
N ARG A 168 -13.08 -14.73 -3.85
CA ARG A 168 -11.90 -15.46 -3.34
C ARG A 168 -10.94 -14.56 -2.55
N GLU A 169 -11.29 -13.29 -2.45
CA GLU A 169 -10.61 -12.19 -1.76
C GLU A 169 -11.44 -11.78 -0.52
N MET A 170 -10.88 -10.95 0.38
CA MET A 170 -11.67 -10.34 1.46
C MET A 170 -12.56 -9.21 0.93
N TYR A 171 -13.85 -9.19 1.30
CA TYR A 171 -14.81 -8.16 0.89
C TYR A 171 -15.19 -7.28 2.10
N TYR A 172 -15.14 -5.96 1.93
CA TYR A 172 -15.11 -5.00 3.04
C TYR A 172 -16.34 -5.07 3.96
N TRP A 173 -17.52 -4.70 3.45
CA TRP A 173 -18.76 -4.69 4.22
C TRP A 173 -19.30 -6.09 4.55
N ASP A 174 -19.11 -7.08 3.66
CA ASP A 174 -19.43 -8.49 3.92
C ASP A 174 -18.74 -9.00 5.19
N SER A 175 -17.45 -8.65 5.34
CA SER A 175 -16.63 -9.05 6.50
C SER A 175 -17.24 -8.64 7.83
N TYR A 176 -17.96 -7.50 7.91
CA TYR A 176 -18.63 -7.11 9.15
C TYR A 176 -19.70 -8.14 9.57
N PHE A 177 -20.57 -8.54 8.64
CA PHE A 177 -21.61 -9.53 8.92
C PHE A 177 -21.04 -10.93 9.14
N THR A 178 -19.97 -11.30 8.43
CA THR A 178 -19.20 -12.52 8.69
C THR A 178 -18.62 -12.52 10.10
N MET A 179 -18.01 -11.42 10.55
CA MET A 179 -17.43 -11.29 11.89
C MET A 179 -18.48 -11.40 13.00
N LEU A 180 -19.71 -10.90 12.81
CA LEU A 180 -20.81 -11.14 13.76
C LEU A 180 -21.13 -12.64 13.90
N GLY A 181 -21.13 -13.40 12.80
CA GLY A 181 -21.26 -14.86 12.81
C GLY A 181 -20.09 -15.55 13.51
N LEU A 182 -18.86 -15.13 13.22
CA LEU A 182 -17.66 -15.66 13.86
C LEU A 182 -17.65 -15.46 15.38
N VAL A 183 -18.10 -14.30 15.88
CA VAL A 183 -18.28 -14.09 17.33
C VAL A 183 -19.26 -15.10 17.93
N GLN A 184 -20.40 -15.33 17.27
CA GLN A 184 -21.41 -16.31 17.72
C GLN A 184 -20.87 -17.75 17.71
N SER A 185 -20.00 -18.09 16.76
CA SER A 185 -19.28 -19.38 16.67
C SER A 185 -18.02 -19.45 17.56
N GLY A 186 -17.75 -18.43 18.40
CA GLY A 186 -16.57 -18.38 19.28
C GLY A 186 -15.23 -18.10 18.59
N ARG A 187 -15.21 -17.80 17.29
CA ARG A 187 -14.02 -17.56 16.45
C ARG A 187 -13.49 -16.12 16.56
N SER A 188 -13.25 -15.67 17.79
CA SER A 188 -12.71 -14.33 18.08
C SER A 188 -11.26 -14.14 17.62
N ASP A 189 -10.55 -15.25 17.37
CA ASP A 189 -9.26 -15.32 16.68
C ASP A 189 -9.37 -14.71 15.28
N LEU A 190 -10.24 -15.27 14.42
CA LEU A 190 -10.44 -14.80 13.05
C LEU A 190 -10.98 -13.37 12.99
N VAL A 191 -11.84 -12.97 13.94
CA VAL A 191 -12.33 -11.58 14.04
C VAL A 191 -11.17 -10.61 14.30
N THR A 192 -10.25 -10.98 15.19
CA THR A 192 -9.08 -10.14 15.50
C THR A 192 -8.15 -10.00 14.28
N ASP A 193 -7.96 -11.09 13.56
CA ASP A 193 -7.09 -11.16 12.39
C ASP A 193 -7.69 -10.37 11.20
N MET A 194 -8.98 -10.55 10.89
CA MET A 194 -9.67 -9.75 9.86
C MET A 194 -9.68 -8.25 10.17
N VAL A 195 -9.82 -7.84 11.44
CA VAL A 195 -9.73 -6.42 11.82
C VAL A 195 -8.32 -5.86 11.60
N ARG A 196 -7.26 -6.66 11.79
CA ARG A 196 -5.88 -6.24 11.51
C ARG A 196 -5.59 -6.12 10.02
N ASP A 197 -6.19 -6.95 9.18
CA ASP A 197 -6.05 -6.85 7.72
C ASP A 197 -6.70 -5.56 7.14
N PHE A 198 -7.59 -4.89 7.88
CA PHE A 198 -8.17 -3.59 7.51
C PHE A 198 -7.40 -2.35 8.03
N ALA A 199 -6.36 -2.51 8.85
CA ALA A 199 -5.69 -1.43 9.58
C ALA A 199 -4.49 -0.79 8.84
#